data_AF-A0A3N4DAP2-F1
#
_entry.id   AF-A0A3N4DAP2-F1
#
_cell.length_a   1.000
_cell.length_b   1.000
_cell.length_c   1.000
_cell.angle_alpha   90.00
_cell.angle_beta   90.00
_cell.angle_gamma   90.00
#
_symmetry.space_group_name_H-M   'P 1'
#
loop_
_entity.id
_entity.type
_entity.pdbx_description
1 polymer ?
#
loop_
_entity_poly.entity_id
_entity_poly.type
_entity_poly.pdbx_seq_one_letter_code
_entity_poly.pdbx_strand_id
1 'polypeptide(L)'
;MGDEFKLWIFGLYAVIILFGMGGAVWTVKRRNEKINNLQQDLKSKIKNDFELTSQDITLIGSAYDLSASSSRLALYRVYKDIDKKDDFKKLKTLVEQLQKDEPFDTMPDEVKPSLSRISNLASDSPVDSDKHILTPITNILTKYQDLLEEQKKTKKQASIAYTLTVASFFVGAISLYYAFVSPSAKDIAAELIQIEETNSHNNKPIKPD
;
A
#
# COMPACT_ATOMS: atom_id res chain seq x y z
N MET A 1 22.84 25.97 22.45
CA MET A 1 22.55 24.96 21.41
C MET A 1 22.28 25.68 20.10
N GLY A 2 23.05 25.41 19.05
CA GLY A 2 23.00 26.18 17.80
C GLY A 2 21.75 25.89 16.96
N ASP A 3 21.27 26.91 16.23
CA ASP A 3 20.19 26.81 15.24
C ASP A 3 20.44 25.70 14.20
N GLU A 4 21.70 25.32 14.00
CA GLU A 4 22.11 24.20 13.16
C GLU A 4 21.47 22.86 13.57
N PHE A 5 21.26 22.62 14.87
CA PHE A 5 20.68 21.36 15.34
C PHE A 5 19.16 21.28 15.07
N LYS A 6 18.45 22.41 15.16
CA LYS A 6 17.02 22.49 14.79
C LYS A 6 16.83 22.30 13.29
N LEU A 7 17.69 22.90 12.48
CA LEU A 7 17.71 22.71 11.02
C LEU A 7 17.93 21.24 10.66
N TRP A 8 18.77 20.51 11.40
CA TRP A 8 19.00 19.08 11.18
C TRP A 8 17.75 18.23 11.42
N ILE A 9 16.98 18.53 12.49
CA ILE A 9 15.72 17.84 12.80
C ILE A 9 14.66 18.13 11.72
N PHE A 10 14.47 19.40 11.34
CA PHE A 10 13.53 19.76 10.27
C PHE A 10 13.93 19.13 8.92
N GLY A 11 15.23 19.09 8.62
CA GLY A 11 15.76 18.40 7.45
C GLY A 11 15.42 16.90 7.45
N LEU A 12 15.56 16.24 8.59
CA LEU A 12 15.28 14.81 8.73
C LEU A 12 13.78 14.50 8.53
N TYR A 13 12.89 15.33 9.06
CA TYR A 13 11.45 15.23 8.80
C TYR A 13 11.09 15.43 7.33
N ALA A 14 11.68 16.43 6.67
CA ALA A 14 11.45 16.69 5.25
C ALA A 14 11.91 15.50 4.38
N VAL A 15 13.05 14.88 4.71
CA VAL A 15 13.56 13.69 4.02
C VAL A 15 12.61 12.51 4.19
N ILE A 16 12.10 12.25 5.40
CA ILE A 16 11.14 11.14 5.63
C ILE A 16 9.86 11.34 4.82
N ILE A 17 9.31 12.56 4.79
CA ILE A 17 8.10 12.88 4.04
C ILE A 17 8.32 12.70 2.54
N LEU A 18 9.44 13.21 2.00
CA LEU A 18 9.78 13.05 0.59
C LEU A 18 10.00 11.59 0.21
N PHE A 19 10.64 10.80 1.07
CA PHE A 19 10.85 9.37 0.83
C PHE A 19 9.52 8.60 0.85
N GLY A 20 8.62 8.94 1.78
CA GLY A 20 7.28 8.36 1.86
C GLY A 20 6.42 8.66 0.62
N MET A 21 6.38 9.92 0.18
CA MET A 21 5.68 10.33 -1.05
C MET A 21 6.29 9.69 -2.29
N GLY A 22 7.63 9.68 -2.41
CA GLY A 22 8.33 9.06 -3.52
C GLY A 22 8.05 7.56 -3.61
N GLY A 23 8.07 6.85 -2.48
CA GLY A 23 7.71 5.43 -2.42
C GLY A 23 6.27 5.14 -2.83
N ALA A 24 5.32 5.97 -2.38
CA ALA A 24 3.91 5.84 -2.78
C ALA A 24 3.71 6.03 -4.29
N VAL A 25 4.32 7.06 -4.89
CA VAL A 25 4.24 7.29 -6.34
C VAL A 25 4.91 6.16 -7.13
N TRP A 26 6.08 5.70 -6.67
CA TRP A 26 6.81 4.62 -7.33
C TRP A 26 6.06 3.29 -7.33
N THR A 27 5.43 2.94 -6.21
CA THR A 27 4.62 1.70 -6.11
C THR A 27 3.41 1.73 -7.03
N VAL A 28 2.71 2.87 -7.12
CA VAL A 28 1.59 3.06 -8.06
C VAL A 28 2.06 2.97 -9.50
N LYS A 29 3.16 3.66 -9.84
CA LYS A 29 3.72 3.66 -11.20
C LYS A 29 4.11 2.25 -11.65
N ARG A 30 4.83 1.50 -10.79
CA ARG A 30 5.27 0.14 -11.08
C ARG A 30 4.09 -0.83 -11.28
N ARG A 31 3.01 -0.66 -10.52
CA ARG A 31 1.78 -1.45 -10.73
C ARG A 31 1.13 -1.13 -12.08
N ASN A 32 1.08 0.15 -12.46
CA ASN A 32 0.52 0.55 -13.76
C ASN A 32 1.37 0.05 -14.94
N GLU A 33 2.70 0.07 -14.82
CA GLU A 33 3.60 -0.49 -15.84
C GLU A 33 3.34 -1.99 -16.04
N LYS A 34 3.22 -2.76 -14.96
CA LYS A 34 2.86 -4.19 -15.03
C LYS A 34 1.52 -4.43 -15.73
N ILE A 35 0.50 -3.64 -15.41
CA ILE A 35 -0.82 -3.74 -16.07
C ILE A 35 -0.71 -3.40 -17.56
N ASN A 36 0.06 -2.38 -17.93
CA ASN A 36 0.25 -2.01 -19.33
C ASN A 36 1.03 -3.08 -20.11
N ASN A 37 2.02 -3.72 -19.49
CA ASN A 37 2.74 -4.84 -20.11
C ASN A 37 1.81 -6.03 -20.35
N LEU A 38 0.95 -6.37 -19.39
CA LEU A 38 -0.08 -7.41 -19.58
C LEU A 38 -1.04 -7.04 -20.72
N GLN A 39 -1.47 -5.79 -20.83
CA GLN A 39 -2.31 -5.35 -21.96
C GLN A 39 -1.62 -5.53 -23.31
N GLN A 40 -0.33 -5.19 -23.41
CA GLN A 40 0.44 -5.36 -24.64
C GLN A 40 0.57 -6.84 -25.01
N ASP A 41 0.84 -7.70 -24.03
CA ASP A 41 0.97 -9.14 -24.26
C ASP A 41 -0.37 -9.77 -24.69
N LEU A 42 -1.48 -9.39 -24.04
CA LEU A 42 -2.82 -9.80 -24.45
C LEU A 42 -3.16 -9.33 -25.87
N LYS A 43 -2.88 -8.06 -26.20
CA LYS A 43 -3.08 -7.52 -27.56
C LYS A 43 -2.25 -8.29 -28.59
N SER A 44 -1.02 -8.68 -28.26
CA SER A 44 -0.14 -9.47 -29.13
C SER A 44 -0.68 -10.88 -29.35
N LYS A 45 -1.06 -11.58 -28.27
CA LYS A 45 -1.58 -12.96 -28.34
C LYS A 45 -2.89 -13.06 -29.11
N ILE A 46 -3.79 -12.08 -28.96
CA ILE A 46 -5.05 -12.01 -29.72
C ILE A 46 -4.78 -11.77 -31.22
N LYS A 47 -3.84 -10.88 -31.56
CA LYS A 47 -3.46 -10.62 -32.95
C LYS A 47 -2.82 -11.83 -33.63
N ASN A 48 -2.12 -12.66 -32.86
CA ASN A 48 -1.47 -13.88 -33.32
C ASN A 48 -2.41 -15.11 -33.27
N ASP A 49 -3.70 -14.89 -33.07
CA ASP A 49 -4.74 -15.91 -33.09
C ASP A 49 -4.58 -17.04 -32.05
N PHE A 50 -4.01 -16.73 -30.88
CA PHE A 50 -4.01 -17.66 -29.75
C PHE A 50 -5.41 -17.78 -29.15
N GLU A 51 -5.87 -19.02 -28.98
CA GLU A 51 -7.05 -19.31 -28.17
C GLU A 51 -6.72 -19.12 -26.68
N LEU A 52 -7.14 -17.98 -26.13
CA LEU A 52 -6.99 -17.66 -24.71
C LEU A 52 -8.25 -18.06 -23.95
N THR A 53 -8.08 -18.64 -22.76
CA THR A 53 -9.16 -18.90 -21.80
C THR A 53 -9.16 -17.89 -20.66
N SER A 54 -10.25 -17.85 -19.86
CA SER A 54 -10.33 -17.02 -18.66
C SER A 54 -9.21 -17.32 -17.64
N GLN A 55 -8.82 -18.59 -17.53
CA GLN A 55 -7.72 -19.04 -16.67
C GLN A 55 -6.36 -18.57 -17.18
N ASP A 56 -6.13 -18.57 -18.49
CA ASP A 56 -4.85 -18.11 -19.05
C ASP A 56 -4.60 -16.63 -18.74
N ILE A 57 -5.65 -15.80 -18.70
CA ILE A 57 -5.50 -14.38 -18.35
C ILE A 57 -5.04 -14.19 -16.91
N THR A 58 -5.59 -14.95 -15.97
CA THR A 58 -5.19 -14.87 -14.56
C THR A 58 -3.79 -15.44 -14.36
N LEU A 59 -3.42 -16.48 -15.11
CA LEU A 59 -2.10 -17.12 -15.08
C LEU A 59 -1.00 -16.25 -15.71
N ILE A 60 -1.27 -15.59 -16.84
CA ILE A 60 -0.34 -14.63 -17.43
C ILE A 60 -0.21 -13.41 -16.51
N GLY A 61 -1.31 -12.96 -15.91
CA GLY A 61 -1.30 -11.87 -14.95
C GLY A 61 -0.51 -12.17 -13.68
N SER A 62 -0.57 -13.41 -13.17
CA SER A 62 0.23 -13.81 -12.01
C SER A 62 1.74 -13.81 -12.31
N ALA A 63 2.15 -14.08 -13.56
CA ALA A 63 3.54 -13.90 -13.99
C ALA A 63 4.03 -12.44 -13.93
N TYR A 64 3.11 -11.47 -13.99
CA TYR A 64 3.39 -10.04 -13.75
C TYR A 64 3.19 -9.63 -12.28
N ASP A 65 2.93 -10.57 -11.37
CA ASP A 65 2.61 -10.32 -9.97
C ASP A 65 1.41 -9.36 -9.84
N LEU A 66 0.37 -9.65 -10.63
CA LEU A 66 -0.93 -9.00 -10.61
C LEU A 66 -1.97 -9.94 -10.00
N SER A 67 -2.90 -9.37 -9.22
CA SER A 67 -4.06 -10.11 -8.74
C SER A 67 -5.01 -10.45 -9.89
N ALA A 68 -5.85 -11.49 -9.74
CA ALA A 68 -6.88 -11.84 -10.71
C ALA A 68 -7.69 -10.61 -11.14
N SER A 69 -8.23 -9.84 -10.18
CA SER A 69 -8.92 -8.58 -10.45
C SER A 69 -8.12 -7.58 -11.31
N SER A 70 -6.81 -7.42 -11.06
CA SER A 70 -5.96 -6.52 -11.86
C SER A 70 -5.73 -7.05 -13.28
N SER A 71 -5.63 -8.37 -13.44
CA SER A 71 -5.50 -9.04 -14.74
C SER A 71 -6.78 -8.91 -15.58
N ARG A 72 -7.94 -9.03 -14.94
CA ARG A 72 -9.25 -8.79 -15.55
C ARG A 72 -9.41 -7.33 -15.99
N LEU A 73 -8.98 -6.39 -15.15
CA LEU A 73 -8.97 -4.97 -15.50
C LEU A 73 -8.10 -4.69 -16.74
N ALA A 74 -6.97 -5.39 -16.89
CA ALA A 74 -6.16 -5.32 -18.10
C ALA A 74 -6.95 -5.80 -19.32
N LEU A 75 -7.64 -6.94 -19.23
CA LEU A 75 -8.51 -7.44 -20.29
C LEU A 75 -9.62 -6.44 -20.65
N TYR A 76 -10.32 -5.87 -19.68
CA TYR A 76 -11.37 -4.88 -19.92
C TYR A 76 -10.84 -3.63 -20.63
N ARG A 77 -9.62 -3.20 -20.32
CA ARG A 77 -8.96 -2.11 -21.04
C ARG A 77 -8.63 -2.51 -22.48
N VAL A 78 -8.14 -3.73 -22.71
CA VAL A 78 -7.91 -4.26 -24.06
C VAL A 78 -9.22 -4.33 -24.85
N TYR A 79 -10.31 -4.81 -24.24
CA TYR A 79 -11.63 -4.88 -24.84
C TYR A 79 -12.18 -3.49 -25.20
N LYS A 80 -11.98 -2.50 -24.32
CA LYS A 80 -12.38 -1.11 -24.57
C LYS A 80 -11.62 -0.48 -25.75
N ASP A 81 -10.34 -0.83 -25.93
CA ASP A 81 -9.44 -0.23 -26.91
C ASP A 81 -9.38 -0.98 -28.27
N ILE A 82 -10.28 -1.94 -28.51
CA ILE A 82 -10.22 -2.79 -29.72
C ILE A 82 -11.00 -2.15 -30.88
N ASP A 83 -10.36 -2.01 -32.04
CA ASP A 83 -10.98 -1.42 -33.24
C ASP A 83 -11.40 -2.46 -34.29
N LYS A 84 -10.93 -3.72 -34.15
CA LYS A 84 -11.17 -4.80 -35.13
C LYS A 84 -12.36 -5.67 -34.71
N LYS A 85 -13.28 -5.91 -35.65
CA LYS A 85 -14.52 -6.66 -35.44
C LYS A 85 -14.31 -8.13 -35.04
N ASP A 86 -13.30 -8.79 -35.60
CA ASP A 86 -12.99 -10.19 -35.30
C ASP A 86 -12.36 -10.34 -33.90
N ASP A 87 -11.43 -9.44 -33.56
CA ASP A 87 -10.82 -9.40 -32.22
C ASP A 87 -11.85 -9.07 -31.15
N PHE A 88 -12.79 -8.16 -31.45
CA PHE A 88 -13.90 -7.81 -30.55
C PHE A 88 -14.76 -9.03 -30.20
N LYS A 89 -15.09 -9.88 -31.17
CA LYS A 89 -15.92 -11.07 -30.93
C LYS A 89 -15.22 -12.08 -30.01
N LYS A 90 -13.91 -12.29 -30.22
CA LYS A 90 -13.09 -13.16 -29.37
C LYS A 90 -12.99 -12.62 -27.94
N LEU A 91 -12.65 -11.34 -27.80
CA LEU A 91 -12.59 -10.66 -26.50
C LEU A 91 -13.94 -10.68 -25.78
N LYS A 92 -15.06 -10.51 -26.50
CA LYS A 92 -16.40 -10.56 -25.92
C LYS A 92 -16.68 -11.92 -25.28
N THR A 93 -16.36 -13.03 -25.97
CA THR A 93 -16.52 -14.38 -25.41
C THR A 93 -15.65 -14.58 -24.16
N LEU A 94 -14.42 -14.09 -24.16
CA LEU A 94 -13.54 -14.12 -22.98
C LEU A 94 -14.08 -13.29 -21.81
N VAL A 95 -14.63 -12.11 -22.09
CA VAL A 95 -15.26 -11.25 -21.08
C VAL A 95 -16.51 -11.91 -20.49
N GLU A 96 -17.35 -12.54 -21.32
CA GLU A 96 -18.54 -13.27 -20.87
C GLU A 96 -18.17 -14.49 -20.00
N GLN A 97 -17.09 -15.21 -20.33
CA GLN A 97 -16.55 -16.27 -19.48
C GLN A 97 -16.04 -15.72 -18.14
N LEU A 98 -15.27 -14.64 -18.16
CA LEU A 98 -14.78 -13.97 -16.95
C LEU A 98 -15.90 -13.52 -16.01
N GLN A 99 -17.00 -13.00 -16.56
CA GLN A 99 -18.16 -12.54 -15.80
C GLN A 99 -18.90 -13.71 -15.13
N LYS A 100 -18.92 -14.89 -15.75
CA LYS A 100 -19.45 -16.10 -15.12
C LYS A 100 -18.56 -16.60 -13.98
N ASP A 101 -17.26 -16.39 -14.10
CA ASP A 101 -16.26 -16.74 -13.08
C ASP A 101 -16.10 -15.65 -11.99
N GLU A 102 -16.67 -14.46 -12.19
CA GLU A 102 -16.64 -13.31 -11.27
C GLU A 102 -17.27 -13.55 -9.89
N PRO A 103 -18.38 -14.31 -9.73
CA PRO A 103 -18.98 -14.57 -8.43
C PRO A 103 -18.06 -15.33 -7.46
N PHE A 104 -17.05 -16.02 -8.00
CA PHE A 104 -16.16 -16.90 -7.24
C PHE A 104 -14.71 -16.41 -7.22
N ASP A 105 -14.44 -15.20 -7.70
CA ASP A 105 -13.08 -14.73 -7.92
C ASP A 105 -12.31 -14.47 -6.62
N THR A 106 -13.06 -14.06 -5.59
CA THR A 106 -12.65 -13.90 -4.20
C THR A 106 -12.64 -15.23 -3.43
N MET A 107 -12.87 -16.36 -4.08
CA MET A 107 -12.87 -17.65 -3.40
C MET A 107 -11.47 -18.27 -3.42
N PRO A 108 -11.11 -19.11 -2.43
CA PRO A 108 -9.92 -19.95 -2.51
C PRO A 108 -9.97 -20.89 -3.73
N ASP A 109 -8.82 -21.16 -4.34
CA ASP A 109 -8.72 -21.96 -5.57
C ASP A 109 -9.20 -23.41 -5.36
N GLU A 110 -9.18 -23.90 -4.12
CA GLU A 110 -9.66 -25.22 -3.73
C GLU A 110 -11.18 -25.36 -3.84
N VAL A 111 -11.92 -24.27 -3.66
CA VAL A 111 -13.40 -24.28 -3.63
C VAL A 111 -14.04 -23.76 -4.90
N LYS A 112 -13.31 -23.01 -5.75
CA LYS A 112 -13.82 -22.50 -7.04
C LYS A 112 -14.41 -23.59 -7.94
N PRO A 113 -13.76 -24.74 -8.18
CA PRO A 113 -14.29 -25.77 -9.08
C PRO A 113 -15.60 -26.37 -8.56
N SER A 114 -15.70 -26.54 -7.23
CA SER A 114 -16.89 -27.07 -6.56
C SER A 114 -18.04 -26.08 -6.62
N LEU A 115 -17.80 -24.80 -6.36
CA LEU A 115 -18.81 -23.75 -6.42
C LEU A 115 -19.31 -23.53 -7.86
N SER A 116 -18.41 -23.52 -8.84
CA SER A 116 -18.78 -23.43 -10.27
C SER A 116 -19.67 -24.60 -10.70
N ARG A 117 -19.33 -25.83 -10.31
CA ARG A 117 -20.16 -27.02 -10.59
C ARG A 117 -21.54 -26.94 -9.96
N ILE A 118 -21.61 -26.54 -8.70
CA ILE A 118 -22.89 -26.37 -7.99
C ILE A 118 -23.70 -25.25 -8.64
N SER A 119 -23.07 -24.19 -9.13
CA SER A 119 -23.73 -23.06 -9.79
C SER A 119 -24.38 -23.49 -11.10
N ASN A 120 -23.69 -24.34 -11.87
CA ASN A 120 -24.24 -24.88 -13.11
C ASN A 120 -25.42 -25.81 -12.82
N LEU A 121 -25.30 -26.70 -11.83
CA LEU A 121 -26.39 -27.58 -11.38
C LEU A 121 -27.61 -26.79 -10.87
N ALA A 122 -27.36 -25.70 -10.14
CA ALA A 122 -28.41 -24.81 -9.63
C ALA A 122 -29.09 -23.99 -10.75
N SER A 123 -28.34 -23.61 -11.79
CA SER A 123 -28.86 -22.85 -12.93
C SER A 123 -29.78 -23.69 -13.83
N ASP A 124 -29.52 -24.99 -13.92
CA ASP A 124 -30.32 -25.95 -14.68
C ASP A 124 -31.53 -26.49 -13.89
N SER A 125 -31.69 -26.10 -12.62
CA SER A 125 -32.83 -26.52 -11.80
C SER A 125 -34.14 -25.85 -12.26
N PRO A 126 -35.26 -26.60 -12.32
CA PRO A 126 -36.58 -26.05 -12.62
C PRO A 126 -37.15 -25.18 -11.48
N VAL A 127 -36.49 -25.13 -10.31
CA VAL A 127 -36.94 -24.37 -9.14
C VAL A 127 -36.14 -23.08 -9.03
N ASP A 128 -36.80 -21.91 -9.12
CA ASP A 128 -36.11 -20.61 -9.08
C ASP A 128 -35.36 -20.34 -7.76
N SER A 129 -35.78 -20.93 -6.64
CA SER A 129 -35.04 -20.82 -5.37
C SER A 129 -33.67 -21.47 -5.42
N ASP A 130 -33.51 -22.53 -6.23
CA ASP A 130 -32.27 -23.29 -6.31
C ASP A 130 -31.16 -22.45 -6.96
N LYS A 131 -31.53 -21.53 -7.85
CA LYS A 131 -30.60 -20.59 -8.50
C LYS A 131 -29.89 -19.65 -7.52
N HIS A 132 -30.42 -19.50 -6.30
CA HIS A 132 -29.88 -18.60 -5.28
C HIS A 132 -29.20 -19.30 -4.10
N ILE A 133 -29.09 -20.63 -4.10
CA ILE A 133 -28.55 -21.40 -2.97
C ILE A 133 -27.07 -21.09 -2.69
N LEU A 134 -26.34 -20.65 -3.71
CA LEU A 134 -24.93 -20.29 -3.59
C LEU A 134 -24.72 -18.86 -3.10
N THR A 135 -25.72 -17.98 -3.18
CA THR A 135 -25.63 -16.59 -2.71
C THR A 135 -25.21 -16.50 -1.23
N PRO A 136 -25.82 -17.23 -0.27
CA PRO A 136 -25.38 -17.18 1.12
C PRO A 136 -23.96 -17.76 1.33
N ILE A 137 -23.59 -18.81 0.60
CA ILE A 137 -22.28 -19.46 0.70
C ILE A 137 -21.18 -18.53 0.18
N THR A 138 -21.39 -17.94 -0.99
CA THR A 138 -20.48 -16.95 -1.59
C THR A 138 -20.37 -15.70 -0.71
N ASN A 139 -21.47 -15.19 -0.16
CA ASN A 139 -21.43 -14.05 0.76
C ASN A 139 -20.59 -14.31 2.02
N ILE A 140 -20.68 -15.51 2.60
CA ILE A 140 -19.89 -15.87 3.79
C ILE A 140 -18.40 -16.00 3.44
N LEU A 141 -18.08 -16.66 2.33
CA LEU A 141 -16.70 -16.85 1.90
C LEU A 141 -16.04 -15.51 1.50
N THR A 142 -16.77 -14.62 0.82
CA THR A 142 -16.30 -13.26 0.54
C THR A 142 -16.02 -12.51 1.84
N LYS A 143 -16.95 -12.51 2.80
CA LYS A 143 -16.72 -11.88 4.11
C LYS A 143 -15.51 -12.47 4.85
N TYR A 144 -15.31 -13.78 4.76
CA TYR A 144 -14.16 -14.43 5.36
C TYR A 144 -12.84 -13.96 4.71
N GLN A 145 -12.81 -13.82 3.39
CA GLN A 145 -11.63 -13.32 2.69
C GLN A 145 -11.38 -11.83 2.99
N ASP A 146 -12.43 -11.01 3.06
CA ASP A 146 -12.35 -9.62 3.48
C ASP A 146 -11.72 -9.51 4.88
N LEU A 147 -12.14 -10.34 5.83
CA LEU A 147 -11.57 -10.40 7.17
C LEU A 147 -10.09 -10.81 7.17
N LEU A 148 -9.68 -11.76 6.32
CA LEU A 148 -8.27 -12.13 6.18
C LEU A 148 -7.44 -11.00 5.58
N GLU A 149 -7.95 -10.29 4.58
CA GLU A 149 -7.30 -9.12 4.03
C GLU A 149 -7.17 -7.98 5.05
N GLU A 150 -8.24 -7.70 5.79
CA GLU A 150 -8.24 -6.72 6.88
C GLU A 150 -7.24 -7.10 7.95
N GLN A 151 -7.15 -8.38 8.32
CA GLN A 151 -6.15 -8.86 9.26
C GLN A 151 -4.73 -8.65 8.73
N LYS A 152 -4.48 -8.91 7.44
CA LYS A 152 -3.18 -8.70 6.80
C LYS A 152 -2.81 -7.22 6.74
N LYS A 153 -3.76 -6.34 6.40
CA LYS A 153 -3.61 -4.88 6.42
C LYS A 153 -3.32 -4.38 7.84
N THR A 154 -4.07 -4.88 8.82
CA THR A 154 -3.90 -4.55 10.24
C THR A 154 -2.53 -5.00 10.75
N LYS A 155 -2.08 -6.22 10.43
CA LYS A 155 -0.73 -6.68 10.78
C LYS A 155 0.36 -5.79 10.19
N LYS A 156 0.21 -5.38 8.93
CA LYS A 156 1.15 -4.45 8.28
C LYS A 156 1.17 -3.08 8.98
N GLN A 157 -0.01 -2.53 9.28
CA GLN A 157 -0.12 -1.27 10.01
C GLN A 157 0.46 -1.37 11.43
N ALA A 158 0.18 -2.45 12.15
CA ALA A 158 0.72 -2.71 13.47
C ALA A 158 2.25 -2.84 13.45
N SER A 159 2.82 -3.48 12.43
CA SER A 159 4.27 -3.55 12.26
C SER A 159 4.88 -2.16 12.05
N ILE A 160 4.26 -1.31 11.24
CA ILE A 160 4.72 0.07 11.02
C ILE A 160 4.60 0.88 12.32
N ALA A 161 3.46 0.79 13.00
CA ALA A 161 3.22 1.47 14.27
C ALA A 161 4.22 1.03 15.34
N TYR A 162 4.58 -0.25 15.39
CA TYR A 162 5.59 -0.78 16.30
C TYR A 162 6.97 -0.18 16.01
N THR A 163 7.39 -0.15 14.74
CA THR A 163 8.64 0.50 14.35
C THR A 163 8.65 1.99 14.74
N LEU A 164 7.55 2.71 14.52
CA LEU A 164 7.42 4.12 14.89
C LEU A 164 7.47 4.31 16.41
N THR A 165 6.85 3.40 17.17
CA THR A 165 6.83 3.42 18.64
C THR A 165 8.24 3.23 19.19
N VAL A 166 8.99 2.26 18.65
CA VAL A 166 10.39 2.02 19.04
C VAL A 166 11.26 3.25 18.74
N ALA A 167 11.14 3.84 17.55
CA ALA A 167 11.87 5.06 17.20
C ALA A 167 11.51 6.22 18.15
N SER A 168 10.22 6.41 18.45
CA SER A 168 9.73 7.45 19.36
C SER A 168 10.22 7.24 20.79
N PHE A 169 10.35 5.99 21.24
CA PHE A 169 10.93 5.67 22.54
C PHE A 169 12.38 6.16 22.65
N PHE A 170 13.21 5.90 21.62
CA PHE A 170 14.60 6.39 21.61
C PHE A 170 14.69 7.92 21.59
N VAL A 171 13.86 8.58 20.77
CA VAL A 171 13.79 10.06 20.77
C VAL A 171 13.37 10.60 22.13
N GLY A 172 12.39 9.97 22.78
CA GLY A 172 11.95 10.30 24.13
C GLY A 172 13.07 10.12 25.16
N ALA A 173 13.81 9.01 25.10
CA ALA A 173 14.94 8.74 25.99
C ALA A 173 16.08 9.77 25.82
N ILE A 174 16.41 10.14 24.58
CA ILE A 174 17.40 11.19 24.28
C ILE A 174 16.92 12.54 24.82
N SER A 175 15.63 12.85 24.64
CA SER A 175 15.04 14.11 25.17
C SER A 175 15.08 14.17 26.69
N LEU A 176 14.84 13.04 27.36
CA LEU A 176 14.92 12.93 28.82
C LEU A 176 16.35 13.11 29.31
N TYR A 177 17.34 12.52 28.61
CA TYR A 177 18.76 12.75 28.90
C TYR A 177 19.12 14.23 28.82
N TYR A 178 18.65 14.95 27.79
CA TYR A 178 18.84 16.40 27.70
C TYR A 178 18.20 17.17 28.85
N ALA A 179 17.03 16.77 29.33
CA ALA A 179 16.40 17.39 30.48
C ALA A 179 17.21 17.20 31.78
N PHE A 180 17.95 16.10 31.91
CA PHE A 180 18.82 15.84 33.07
C PHE A 180 20.17 16.56 32.98
N VAL A 181 20.72 16.72 31.77
CA VAL A 181 22.04 17.36 31.55
C VAL A 181 21.92 18.87 31.32
N SER A 182 20.72 19.40 31.07
CA SER A 182 20.52 20.83 30.92
C SER A 182 20.88 21.57 32.22
N PRO A 183 21.63 22.68 32.15
CA PRO A 183 22.03 23.44 33.32
C PRO A 183 20.80 23.90 34.12
N SER A 184 20.86 23.76 35.43
CA SER A 184 19.77 24.18 36.31
C SER A 184 19.71 25.69 36.39
N ALA A 185 18.56 26.24 36.84
CA ALA A 185 18.42 27.68 37.06
C ALA A 185 19.48 28.25 38.02
N LYS A 186 20.03 27.42 38.92
CA LYS A 186 21.11 27.80 39.84
C LYS A 186 22.47 27.89 39.15
N ASP A 187 22.73 26.98 38.21
CA ASP A 187 23.98 26.98 37.43
C ASP A 187 24.04 28.20 36.52
N ILE A 188 22.91 28.56 35.90
CA ILE A 188 22.78 29.78 35.10
C ILE A 188 22.99 31.04 35.95
N ALA A 189 22.44 31.09 37.16
CA ALA A 189 22.61 32.23 38.06
C ALA A 189 24.05 32.39 38.55
N ALA A 190 24.75 31.29 38.85
CA ALA A 190 26.15 31.31 39.25
C ALA A 190 27.06 31.80 38.12
N GLU A 191 26.79 31.38 36.89
CA GLU A 191 27.54 31.82 35.71
C GLU A 191 27.31 33.32 35.43
N LEU A 192 26.08 33.82 35.60
CA LEU A 192 25.78 35.25 35.48
C LEU A 192 26.52 36.11 36.51
N ILE A 193 26.63 35.65 37.77
CA ILE A 193 27.37 36.36 38.83
C ILE A 193 28.86 36.41 38.50
N GLN A 194 29.45 35.30 38.05
CA GLN A 194 30.86 35.28 37.63
C GLN A 194 31.14 36.22 36.46
N ILE A 195 30.21 36.30 35.49
CA ILE A 195 30.32 37.23 34.36
C ILE A 195 30.25 38.69 34.86
N GLU A 196 29.37 39.00 35.82
CA GLU A 196 29.24 40.35 36.39
C GLU A 196 30.47 40.77 37.21
N GLU A 197 31.04 39.86 38.00
CA GLU A 197 32.27 40.10 38.76
C GLU A 197 33.50 40.28 37.86
N THR A 198 33.61 39.47 36.80
CA THR A 198 34.70 39.55 35.83
C THR A 198 34.64 40.87 35.04
N ASN A 199 33.44 41.32 34.66
CA ASN A 199 33.24 42.60 34.00
C ASN A 199 33.48 43.80 34.93
N SER A 200 33.14 43.68 36.23
CA SER A 200 33.46 44.71 37.23
C SER A 200 34.97 44.81 37.52
N HIS A 201 35.72 43.70 37.44
CA HIS A 201 37.17 43.72 37.62
C HIS A 201 37.94 44.36 36.45
N ASN A 202 37.42 44.24 35.22
CA ASN A 202 38.01 44.89 34.04
C ASN A 202 37.69 46.39 33.94
N ASN A 203 36.73 46.90 34.73
CA ASN A 203 36.37 48.32 34.81
C ASN A 203 36.77 48.94 36.17
N LYS A 204 38.00 48.68 36.66
CA LYS A 204 38.52 49.47 37.80
C LYS A 204 38.75 50.92 37.35
N PRO A 205 38.17 51.93 38.01
CA PRO A 205 38.40 53.32 37.68
C PRO A 205 39.87 53.67 37.94
N ILE A 206 40.53 54.25 36.92
CA ILE A 206 41.83 54.90 37.05
C ILE A 206 41.64 56.00 38.10
N LYS A 207 42.29 55.87 39.26
CA LYS A 207 42.30 56.91 40.29
C LYS A 207 42.95 58.17 39.70
N PRO A 208 42.32 59.35 39.76
CA PRO A 208 43.01 60.59 39.47
C PRO A 208 43.99 60.91 40.62
N ASP A 209 45.18 61.36 40.25
CA ASP A 209 46.26 61.82 41.13
C ASP A 209 45.87 63.05 41.97
#